data_AF-A0A952FU12-F1
#
_entry.id   AF-A0A952FU12-F1
#
_cell.length_a   1.000
_cell.length_b   1.000
_cell.length_c   1.000
_cell.angle_alpha   90.00
_cell.angle_beta   90.00
_cell.angle_gamma   90.00
#
_symmetry.space_group_name_H-M   'P 1'
#
loop_
_entity.id
_entity.type
_entity.pdbx_description
1 polymer ?
#
loop_
_entity_poly.entity_id
_entity_poly.type
_entity_poly.pdbx_seq_one_letter_code
_entity_poly.pdbx_strand_id
1 'polypeptide(L)' 'MSLSSLSKLIALAAIWGSSFLFMRIAAPVLGPVVLITLRVLLGALFLLGLAVVQKKGIDIRAHWKHLLILG' A
#
# COMPACT_ATOMS: atom_id res chain seq x y z
N MET A 1 -24.26 12.33 -10.76
CA MET A 1 -22.94 11.68 -10.60
C MET A 1 -22.52 11.13 -11.96
N SER A 2 -21.32 11.44 -12.44
CA SER A 2 -20.84 10.92 -13.72
C SER A 2 -20.64 9.40 -13.64
N LEU A 3 -20.99 8.66 -14.69
CA LEU A 3 -20.78 7.21 -14.79
C LEU A 3 -19.29 6.84 -14.55
N SER A 4 -18.37 7.74 -14.93
CA SER A 4 -16.93 7.59 -14.69
C SER A 4 -16.52 7.74 -13.23
N SER A 5 -17.32 8.43 -12.40
CA SER A 5 -17.09 8.49 -10.95
C SER A 5 -17.56 7.20 -10.26
N LEU A 6 -18.70 6.66 -10.71
CA LEU A 6 -19.25 5.42 -10.17
C LEU A 6 -18.32 4.23 -10.47
N SER A 7 -17.79 4.12 -11.68
CA SER A 7 -16.84 3.05 -12.03
C SER A 7 -15.56 3.11 -11.22
N LYS A 8 -15.02 4.32 -10.97
CA LYS A 8 -13.86 4.53 -10.09
C LYS A 8 -14.14 4.11 -8.65
N LEU A 9 -15.32 4.44 -8.13
CA LEU A 9 -15.74 4.04 -6.78
C LEU A 9 -15.89 2.52 -6.66
N ILE A 10 -16.51 1.87 -7.65
CA ILE A 10 -16.64 0.40 -7.66
C ILE A 10 -15.26 -0.27 -7.75
N ALA A 11 -14.38 0.21 -8.63
CA ALA A 11 -13.02 -0.31 -8.73
C ALA A 11 -12.23 -0.12 -7.43
N LEU A 12 -12.34 1.05 -6.80
CA LEU A 12 -11.70 1.34 -5.52
C LEU A 12 -12.23 0.41 -4.42
N ALA A 13 -13.55 0.20 -4.37
CA ALA A 13 -14.19 -0.73 -3.44
C ALA A 13 -13.74 -2.18 -3.69
N ALA A 14 -13.59 -2.60 -4.95
CA ALA A 14 -13.11 -3.94 -5.30
C ALA A 14 -11.64 -4.14 -4.87
N ILE A 15 -10.77 -3.15 -5.09
CA ILE A 15 -9.35 -3.20 -4.68
C ILE A 15 -9.24 -3.29 -3.16
N TRP A 16 -9.97 -2.45 -2.43
CA TRP A 16 -9.96 -2.46 -0.96
C TRP A 16 -10.61 -3.72 -0.38
N GLY A 17 -11.78 -4.11 -0.89
CA GLY A 17 -12.52 -5.29 -0.42
C GLY A 17 -11.79 -6.61 -0.64
N SER A 18 -11.18 -6.78 -1.82
CA SER A 18 -10.36 -7.97 -2.11
C SER A 18 -9.13 -8.06 -1.20
N SER A 19 -8.45 -6.94 -0.91
CA SER A 19 -7.31 -6.92 0.02
C SER A 19 -7.69 -7.45 1.42
N PHE A 20 -8.86 -7.08 1.94
CA PHE A 20 -9.36 -7.58 3.22
C PHE A 20 -9.74 -9.06 3.18
N LEU A 21 -10.30 -9.54 2.06
CA LEU A 21 -10.62 -10.95 1.87
C LEU A 21 -9.35 -11.81 1.95
N PHE A 22 -8.30 -11.42 1.23
CA PHE A 22 -7.01 -12.11 1.27
C PHE A 22 -6.37 -12.06 2.66
N MET A 23 -6.50 -10.94 3.38
CA MET A 23 -6.01 -10.85 4.76
C MET A 23 -6.70 -11.85 5.68
N ARG A 24 -8.02 -12.04 5.56
CA ARG A 24 -8.76 -13.04 6.34
C ARG A 24 -8.38 -14.49 6.02
N ILE A 25 -8.14 -14.78 4.74
CA ILE A 25 -7.74 -16.13 4.30
C ILE A 25 -6.31 -16.45 4.75
N ALA A 26 -5.40 -15.47 4.67
CA ALA A 26 -3.99 -15.68 4.92
C ALA A 26 -3.59 -15.54 6.41
N ALA A 27 -4.35 -14.79 7.21
CA ALA A 27 -4.12 -14.63 8.65
C ALA A 27 -4.02 -15.96 9.45
N PRO A 28 -4.90 -16.95 9.27
CA PRO A 28 -4.79 -18.22 10.00
C PRO A 28 -3.61 -19.10 9.57
N VAL A 29 -3.07 -18.89 8.36
CA VAL A 29 -1.99 -19.72 7.79
C VAL A 29 -0.61 -19.12 8.07
N LEU A 30 -0.44 -17.82 7.87
CA LEU A 30 0.84 -17.12 8.00
C LEU A 30 1.00 -16.40 9.34
N GLY A 31 -0.10 -16.21 10.08
CA GLY A 31 -0.13 -15.39 11.27
C GLY A 31 -0.16 -13.88 10.95
N PRO A 32 -0.71 -13.04 11.85
CA PRO A 32 -0.90 -11.60 11.59
C PRO A 32 0.42 -10.84 11.35
N VAL A 33 1.48 -11.22 12.07
CA VAL A 33 2.78 -10.54 12.05
C VAL A 33 3.51 -10.73 10.72
N VAL A 34 3.53 -11.95 10.18
CA VAL A 34 4.15 -12.22 8.87
C VAL A 34 3.37 -11.50 7.78
N LEU A 35 2.03 -11.51 7.88
CA LEU A 35 1.17 -10.90 6.88
C LEU A 35 1.35 -9.37 6.81
N ILE A 36 1.39 -8.70 7.96
CA ILE A 36 1.59 -7.24 8.00
C ILE A 36 3.00 -6.89 7.50
N THR A 37 4.02 -7.68 7.87
CA THR A 37 5.40 -7.47 7.44
C THR A 37 5.54 -7.58 5.93
N LEU A 38 4.95 -8.62 5.33
CA LEU A 38 4.97 -8.81 3.88
C LEU A 38 4.25 -7.66 3.16
N ARG A 39 3.11 -7.21 3.69
CA ARG A 39 2.34 -6.08 3.12
C ARG A 39 3.16 -4.78 3.13
N VAL A 40 3.77 -4.46 4.28
CA VAL A 40 4.60 -3.26 4.43
C VAL A 40 5.84 -3.35 3.54
N LEU A 41 6.48 -4.52 3.47
CA LEU A 41 7.65 -4.75 2.62
C LEU A 41 7.32 -4.57 1.13
N LEU A 42 6.21 -5.15 0.66
CA LEU A 42 5.75 -4.99 -0.73
C LEU A 42 5.44 -3.52 -1.05
N GLY A 43 4.78 -2.81 -0.14
CA GLY A 43 4.52 -1.37 -0.27
C GLY A 43 5.81 -0.55 -0.34
N ALA A 44 6.78 -0.86 0.53
CA ALA A 44 8.09 -0.21 0.54
C ALA A 44 8.86 -0.46 -0.76
N LEU A 45 8.92 -1.71 -1.25
CA LEU A 45 9.56 -2.05 -2.53
C LEU A 45 8.90 -1.34 -3.72
N PHE A 46 7.57 -1.27 -3.73
CA PHE A 46 6.84 -0.56 -4.78
C PHE A 46 7.16 0.94 -4.79
N LEU A 47 7.15 1.59 -3.61
CA LEU A 47 7.50 3.00 -3.47
C LEU A 47 8.97 3.26 -3.83
N LEU A 48 9.89 2.38 -3.44
CA LEU A 48 11.30 2.45 -3.83
C LEU A 48 11.45 2.34 -5.35
N GLY A 49 10.77 1.39 -6.00
CA GLY A 49 10.75 1.26 -7.45
C GLY A 49 10.23 2.52 -8.14
N LEU A 50 9.14 3.09 -7.64
CA LEU A 50 8.59 4.36 -8.15
C LEU A 50 9.56 5.54 -7.95
N ALA A 51 10.29 5.58 -6.84
CA ALA A 51 11.27 6.63 -6.58
C ALA A 51 12.45 6.55 -7.56
N VAL A 52 12.94 5.34 -7.82
CA VAL A 52 13.99 5.08 -8.82
C VAL A 52 13.52 5.48 -10.22
N VAL A 53 12.31 5.07 -10.61
CA VAL A 53 11.73 5.40 -11.93
C VAL A 53 11.56 6.91 -12.10
N GLN A 54 11.13 7.62 -11.05
CA GLN A 54 10.95 9.08 -11.10
C GLN A 54 12.26 9.87 -11.02
N LYS A 55 13.41 9.20 -10.82
CA LYS A 55 14.73 9.84 -10.59
C LYS A 55 14.71 10.95 -9.53
N LYS A 56 13.73 10.92 -8.62
CA LYS A 56 13.70 11.83 -7.48
C LYS A 56 14.71 11.31 -6.48
N GLY A 57 15.71 12.14 -6.15
CA GLY A 57 16.56 11.87 -5.01
C GLY A 57 15.67 11.67 -3.79
N ILE A 58 15.71 10.47 -3.21
CA ILE A 58 14.90 10.16 -2.04
C ILE A 58 15.54 10.97 -0.91
N ASP A 59 14.99 12.15 -0.64
CA ASP A 59 15.52 13.06 0.37
C ASP A 59 15.06 12.63 1.77
N ILE A 60 15.41 11.38 2.10
CA ILE A 60 15.01 10.65 3.32
C ILE A 60 15.47 11.43 4.55
N ARG A 61 16.64 12.06 4.48
CA ARG A 61 17.19 12.86 5.60
C ARG A 61 16.39 14.13 5.87
N ALA A 62 15.86 14.79 4.84
CA ALA A 62 15.09 16.02 5.02
C ALA A 62 13.70 15.75 5.64
N HIS A 63 13.11 14.59 5.37
CA HIS A 63 11.72 14.30 5.74
C HIS A 63 11.51 13.10 6.67
N TRP A 64 12.57 12.50 7.24
CA TRP A 64 12.44 11.31 8.10
C TRP A 64 11.44 11.52 9.25
N LYS A 65 11.45 12.70 9.90
CA LYS A 65 10.48 13.00 10.98
C LYS A 65 9.03 12.95 10.49
N HIS A 66 8.77 13.44 9.29
CA HIS A 66 7.42 13.43 8.73
C HIS A 66 7.02 12.03 8.26
N LEU A 67 7.96 11.27 7.67
CA LEU A 67 7.76 9.88 7.30
C LEU A 67 7.50 8.97 8.50
N LEU A 68 8.10 9.25 9.66
CA LEU A 68 7.86 8.53 10.91
C LEU A 68 6.50 8.84 11.55
N ILE A 69 5.96 10.04 11.34
CA ILE A 69 4.65 10.46 11.85
C ILE A 69 3.52 10.03 10.89
N LEU A 70 3.81 9.92 9.60
CA LEU A 70 2.85 9.47 8.57
C LEU A 70 2.71 7.95 8.48
N GLY A 71 3.69 7.21 8.99
CA GLY A 71 3.64 5.74 9.10
C GLY A 71 2.65 5.30 10.17
#